data_AF-A0A1T4VWS3-F1
#
_entry.id   AF-A0A1T4VWS3-F1
#
_cell.length_a   1.000
_cell.length_b   1.000
_cell.length_c   1.000
_cell.angle_alpha   90.00
_cell.angle_beta   90.00
_cell.angle_gamma   90.00
#
_symmetry.space_group_name_H-M   'P 1'
#
loop_
_entity.id
_entity.type
_entity.pdbx_description
1 polymer ?
#
loop_
_entity_poly.entity_id
_entity_poly.type
_entity_poly.pdbx_seq_one_letter_code
_entity_poly.pdbx_strand_id
1 'polypeptide(L)'
;MQVDFTTITYHGKRIKAFVATLGYSRATFVRFIERERQEDWIEGLEEAFEYFGGVPKEVLFDNAKAIMIERDAYGEGHHRWNAALLA
;
A
#
# COMPACT_ATOMS: atom_id res chain seq x y z
N MET A 1 4.07 2.73 9.41
CA MET A 1 2.69 2.34 9.05
C MET A 1 2.78 1.06 8.24
N GLN A 2 1.92 0.08 8.50
CA GLN A 2 1.85 -1.14 7.71
C GLN A 2 0.70 -1.00 6.72
N VAL A 3 0.96 -1.33 5.45
CA VAL A 3 -0.04 -1.33 4.37
C VAL A 3 -0.19 -2.75 3.85
N ASP A 4 -1.43 -3.16 3.67
CA ASP A 4 -1.83 -4.50 3.20
C ASP A 4 -3.00 -4.37 2.22
N PHE A 5 -3.14 -5.38 1.35
CA PHE A 5 -4.30 -5.58 0.49
C PHE A 5 -4.97 -6.90 0.80
N THR A 6 -6.24 -6.81 1.22
CA THR A 6 -7.05 -7.99 1.47
C THR A 6 -8.21 -8.08 0.50
N THR A 7 -8.70 -9.30 0.28
CA THR A 7 -9.92 -9.54 -0.50
C THR A 7 -11.02 -10.02 0.43
N ILE A 8 -12.11 -9.27 0.48
CA ILE A 8 -13.31 -9.61 1.25
C ILE A 8 -14.36 -10.15 0.30
N THR A 9 -15.06 -11.21 0.73
CA THR A 9 -16.20 -11.74 -0.02
C THR A 9 -17.49 -11.34 0.69
N TYR A 10 -18.35 -10.61 -0.01
CA TYR A 10 -19.63 -10.13 0.51
C TYR A 10 -20.74 -10.47 -0.48
N HIS A 11 -21.73 -11.27 -0.06
CA HIS A 11 -22.82 -11.79 -0.91
C HIS A 11 -22.34 -12.40 -2.25
N GLY A 12 -21.26 -13.20 -2.21
CA GLY A 12 -20.68 -13.84 -3.40
C GLY A 12 -19.90 -12.90 -4.32
N LYS A 13 -19.78 -11.61 -3.99
CA LYS A 13 -18.92 -10.66 -4.69
C LYS A 13 -17.60 -10.52 -3.97
N ARG A 14 -16.49 -10.55 -4.71
CA ARG A 14 -15.15 -10.29 -4.19
C ARG A 14 -14.84 -8.81 -4.34
N ILE A 15 -14.47 -8.17 -3.24
CA ILE A 15 -14.09 -6.75 -3.16
C ILE A 15 -12.69 -6.70 -2.56
N LYS A 16 -11.83 -5.83 -3.07
CA LYS A 16 -10.52 -5.61 -2.47
C LYS A 16 -10.57 -4.46 -1.49
N ALA A 17 -9.72 -4.51 -0.47
CA ALA A 17 -9.56 -3.44 0.50
C ALA A 17 -8.08 -3.12 0.67
N PHE A 18 -7.74 -1.86 0.45
CA PHE A 18 -6.49 -1.26 0.91
C PHE A 18 -6.63 -1.00 2.41
N VAL A 19 -5.66 -1.47 3.20
CA VAL A 19 -5.65 -1.31 4.65
C VAL A 19 -4.35 -0.69 5.07
N ALA A 20 -4.40 0.49 5.70
CA ALA A 20 -3.23 1.17 6.25
C ALA A 20 -3.38 1.29 7.77
N THR A 21 -2.39 0.79 8.52
CA THR A 21 -2.45 0.79 9.98
C THR A 21 -1.18 1.35 10.62
N LEU A 22 -1.33 2.32 11.52
CA LEU A 22 -0.21 2.92 12.24
C LEU A 22 0.44 1.94 13.22
N GLY A 23 1.78 1.93 13.27
CA GLY A 23 2.57 0.96 14.03
C GLY A 23 2.32 1.00 15.53
N TYR A 24 2.21 2.21 16.09
CA TYR A 24 2.08 2.47 17.53
C TYR A 24 0.62 2.45 18.00
N SER A 25 -0.20 3.40 17.53
CA SER A 25 -1.58 3.57 18.00
C SER A 25 -2.56 2.52 17.47
N ARG A 26 -2.16 1.80 16.41
CA ARG A 26 -3.00 0.84 15.68
C ARG A 26 -4.25 1.44 15.06
N ALA A 27 -4.31 2.76 14.91
CA ALA A 27 -5.34 3.40 14.10
C ALA A 27 -5.26 2.87 12.66
N THR A 28 -6.41 2.53 12.10
CA THR A 28 -6.55 1.90 10.78
C THR A 28 -7.39 2.76 9.86
N PHE A 29 -6.92 2.94 8.64
CA PHE A 29 -7.65 3.44 7.50
C PHE A 29 -7.94 2.27 6.55
N VAL A 30 -9.15 2.21 6.01
CA VAL A 30 -9.58 1.17 5.05
C VAL A 30 -10.28 1.82 3.87
N ARG A 31 -9.85 1.46 2.66
CA ARG A 31 -10.45 1.89 1.41
C ARG A 31 -10.83 0.67 0.58
N PHE A 32 -12.09 0.59 0.16
CA PHE A 32 -12.56 -0.49 -0.71
C PHE A 32 -12.36 -0.12 -2.17
N ILE A 33 -11.76 -1.03 -2.94
CA ILE A 33 -11.47 -0.84 -4.36
C ILE A 33 -11.83 -2.10 -5.16
N GLU A 34 -12.11 -1.91 -6.44
CA GLU A 34 -12.50 -3.01 -7.33
C GLU A 34 -11.29 -3.75 -7.91
N ARG A 35 -10.15 -3.07 -8.06
CA ARG A 35 -8.92 -3.59 -8.68
C ARG A 35 -7.72 -3.25 -7.79
N GLU A 36 -6.55 -3.81 -8.06
CA GLU A 36 -5.31 -3.53 -7.31
C GLU A 36 -4.24 -3.15 -8.33
N ARG A 37 -4.43 -2.00 -8.95
CA ARG A 37 -3.46 -1.37 -9.83
C ARG A 37 -2.57 -0.45 -9.01
N GLN A 38 -1.42 -0.09 -9.57
CA GLN A 38 -0.50 0.82 -8.91
C GLN A 38 -1.13 2.20 -8.59
N GLU A 39 -2.01 2.71 -9.46
CA GLU A 39 -2.75 3.95 -9.21
C GLU A 39 -3.60 3.84 -7.93
N ASP A 40 -4.25 2.69 -7.72
CA ASP A 40 -5.05 2.46 -6.51
C ASP A 40 -4.20 2.43 -5.23
N TRP A 41 -2.94 2.02 -5.33
CA TRP A 41 -1.97 2.04 -4.22
C TRP A 41 -1.58 3.47 -3.83
N ILE A 42 -1.27 4.30 -4.83
CA ILE A 42 -0.86 5.70 -4.61
C ILE A 42 -2.02 6.47 -3.98
N GLU A 43 -3.20 6.37 -4.57
CA GLU A 43 -4.39 7.04 -4.06
C GLU A 43 -4.78 6.55 -2.66
N GLY A 44 -4.64 5.24 -2.38
CA GLY A 44 -4.85 4.69 -1.04
C GLY A 44 -3.88 5.24 0.01
N LEU A 45 -2.62 5.50 -0.35
CA LEU A 45 -1.63 6.12 0.53
C LEU A 45 -1.95 7.59 0.78
N GLU A 46 -2.30 8.35 -0.27
CA GLU A 46 -2.67 9.77 -0.16
C GLU A 46 -3.86 9.95 0.78
N GLU A 47 -4.95 9.20 0.56
CA GLU A 47 -6.14 9.25 1.42
C GLU A 47 -5.83 8.82 2.86
N ALA A 48 -4.97 7.81 3.05
CA ALA A 48 -4.56 7.38 4.39
C ALA A 48 -3.77 8.49 5.12
N PHE A 49 -2.86 9.18 4.43
CA PHE A 49 -2.08 10.27 5.03
C PHE A 49 -2.98 11.46 5.40
N GLU A 50 -3.95 11.78 4.54
CA GLU A 50 -4.97 12.79 4.85
C GLU A 50 -5.80 12.40 6.07
N TYR A 51 -6.28 11.14 6.11
CA TYR A 51 -7.04 10.61 7.25
C TYR A 51 -6.25 10.65 8.57
N PHE A 52 -4.97 10.28 8.55
CA PHE A 52 -4.12 10.33 9.74
C PHE A 52 -3.63 11.75 10.09
N GLY A 53 -3.87 12.73 9.22
CA GLY A 53 -3.43 14.12 9.40
C GLY A 53 -1.91 14.28 9.30
N GLY A 54 -1.22 13.40 8.57
CA GLY A 54 0.22 13.44 8.41
C GLY A 54 0.82 12.20 7.75
N VAL A 55 2.11 12.29 7.43
CA VAL A 55 2.86 11.22 6.77
C VAL A 55 3.69 10.46 7.82
N PRO A 56 3.57 9.12 7.92
CA PRO A 56 4.39 8.33 8.82
C PRO A 56 5.85 8.33 8.37
N LYS A 57 6.78 8.21 9.32
CA LYS A 57 8.22 8.15 9.01
C LYS A 57 8.58 6.99 8.06
N GLU A 58 7.93 5.85 8.22
CA GLU A 58 8.19 4.63 7.47
C GLU A 58 6.87 3.97 7.08
N VAL A 59 6.81 3.42 5.86
CA VAL A 59 5.71 2.59 5.37
C VAL A 59 6.25 1.20 5.05
N LEU A 60 5.61 0.17 5.58
CA LEU A 60 5.95 -1.24 5.40
C LEU A 60 4.91 -1.89 4.49
N PHE A 61 5.40 -2.60 3.48
CA PHE A 61 4.61 -3.32 2.49
C PHE A 61 4.99 -4.79 2.50
N ASP A 62 4.02 -5.69 2.36
CA ASP A 62 4.24 -7.13 2.27
C ASP A 62 4.35 -7.61 0.80
N ASN A 63 3.63 -6.98 -0.12
CA ASN A 63 3.60 -7.34 -1.54
C ASN A 63 4.54 -6.46 -2.38
N ALA A 64 5.84 -6.77 -2.33
CA ALA A 64 6.85 -6.00 -3.03
C ALA A 64 6.58 -5.85 -4.54
N LYS A 65 5.93 -6.80 -5.21
CA LYS A 65 5.76 -6.76 -6.69
C LYS A 65 4.87 -5.61 -7.20
N ALA A 66 3.96 -5.09 -6.40
CA ALA A 66 3.14 -3.94 -6.79
C ALA A 66 3.95 -2.63 -6.82
N ILE A 67 5.07 -2.61 -6.11
CA ILE A 67 5.86 -1.40 -5.78
C ILE A 67 7.31 -1.52 -6.30
N MET A 68 7.81 -2.73 -6.47
CA MET A 68 9.17 -3.11 -6.82
C MET A 68 9.14 -3.85 -8.15
N ILE A 69 9.77 -3.25 -9.15
CA ILE A 69 9.86 -3.82 -10.49
C ILE A 69 10.86 -4.99 -10.49
N GLU A 70 11.93 -4.91 -9.71
CA GLU A 70 12.95 -5.96 -9.60
C GLU A 70 13.71 -5.88 -8.25
N ARG A 71 13.91 -7.03 -7.58
CA ARG A 71 14.79 -7.15 -6.41
C ARG A 71 16.24 -7.22 -6.87
N ASP A 72 17.13 -6.51 -6.18
CA ASP A 72 18.59 -6.51 -6.39
C ASP A 72 19.08 -6.16 -7.80
N ALA A 73 18.34 -5.33 -8.54
CA ALA A 73 18.70 -4.93 -9.91
C ALA A 73 20.09 -4.26 -10.02
N TYR A 74 20.58 -3.66 -8.92
CA TYR A 74 21.87 -2.97 -8.88
C TYR A 74 22.79 -3.43 -7.74
N GLY A 75 22.47 -4.54 -7.05
CA GLY A 75 23.20 -5.05 -5.88
C GLY A 75 22.30 -5.36 -4.67
N GLU A 76 22.83 -6.07 -3.67
CA GLU A 76 22.10 -6.47 -2.46
C GLU A 76 21.52 -5.23 -1.74
N GLY A 77 20.19 -5.13 -1.68
CA GLY A 77 19.49 -3.98 -1.09
C GLY A 77 19.22 -2.80 -2.02
N HIS A 78 19.71 -2.83 -3.27
CA HIS A 78 19.44 -1.82 -4.30
C HIS A 78 18.29 -2.28 -5.21
N HIS A 79 17.07 -2.13 -4.69
CA HIS A 79 15.84 -2.49 -5.39
C HIS A 79 15.48 -1.48 -6.48
N ARG A 80 14.97 -1.97 -7.62
CA ARG A 80 14.35 -1.11 -8.63
C ARG A 80 12.91 -0.84 -8.22
N TRP A 81 12.71 0.29 -7.56
CA TRP A 81 11.38 0.82 -7.24
C TRP A 81 10.64 1.24 -8.51
N ASN A 82 9.32 1.19 -8.47
CA ASN A 82 8.51 1.75 -9.54
C ASN A 82 8.64 3.28 -9.54
N ALA A 83 9.00 3.86 -10.68
CA ALA A 83 9.28 5.30 -10.80
C ALA A 83 8.08 6.17 -10.36
N ALA A 84 6.85 5.70 -10.56
CA ALA A 84 5.66 6.45 -10.16
C ALA A 84 5.47 6.54 -8.63
N LEU A 85 6.21 5.75 -7.83
CA LEU A 85 6.23 5.88 -6.37
C LEU A 85 7.31 6.85 -5.86
N LEU A 86 8.26 7.22 -6.72
CA LEU A 86 9.38 8.10 -6.37
C LEU A 86 9.24 9.50 -7.02
N ALA A 87 8.15 9.74 -7.75
CA ALA A 87 7.86 10.97 -8.48
C ALA A 87 7.07 11.96 -7.64
#